data_AF-A0A4Y9XVH4-F1
#
_entry.id   AF-A0A4Y9XVH4-F1
#
_cell.length_a   1.000
_cell.length_b   1.000
_cell.length_c   1.000
_cell.angle_alpha   90.00
_cell.angle_beta   90.00
_cell.angle_gamma   90.00
#
_symmetry.space_group_name_H-M   'P 1'
#
loop_
_entity.id
_entity.type
_entity.pdbx_description
1 polymer ?
#
loop_
_entity_poly.entity_id
_entity_poly.type
_entity_poly.pdbx_seq_one_letter_code
_entity_poly.pdbx_strand_id
1 'polypeptide(L)'
;MLVCDDVTELVCAEQEELIESLKSQSDAAASQYMLLGQVVLALSALLHFIYILKWDKLSPLYAILPSHPAPSTIIPFPDFFATLNIILHANLSLLLLPHYSPIRRSLSSLPPPMEDYSLPLPIFHPVTAALTVLTPTLALIRQCSWPDVAWWCATLAMSWFVYSLRRWTDQSVEEIRELERLRYDARGA
;
A
#
# COMPACT_ATOMS: atom_id res chain seq x y z
N MET A 1 3.37 28.55 -40.23
CA MET A 1 2.47 27.49 -40.74
C MET A 1 3.35 26.53 -41.51
N LEU A 2 4.11 25.71 -40.77
CA LEU A 2 4.94 24.67 -41.37
C LEU A 2 4.01 23.50 -41.66
N VAL A 3 3.87 23.20 -42.93
CA VAL A 3 3.16 22.04 -43.46
C VAL A 3 3.91 20.81 -42.96
N CYS A 4 3.26 19.95 -42.18
CA CYS A 4 3.75 18.59 -41.99
C CYS A 4 3.78 17.94 -43.38
N ASP A 5 4.96 17.56 -43.87
CA ASP A 5 5.05 16.69 -45.05
C ASP A 5 4.41 15.33 -44.73
N ASP A 6 3.84 14.65 -45.73
CA ASP A 6 3.14 13.35 -45.62
C ASP A 6 3.92 12.30 -44.79
N VAL A 7 5.26 12.29 -44.93
CA VAL A 7 6.14 11.36 -44.20
C VAL A 7 6.22 11.72 -42.71
N THR A 8 6.16 13.01 -42.38
CA THR A 8 6.15 13.52 -40.99
C THR A 8 4.79 13.34 -40.33
N GLU A 9 3.70 13.40 -41.11
CA GLU A 9 2.34 13.15 -40.63
C GLU A 9 2.14 11.68 -40.22
N LEU A 10 2.68 10.74 -41.01
CA LEU A 10 2.62 9.30 -40.71
C LEU A 10 3.37 8.93 -39.42
N VAL A 11 4.57 9.47 -39.23
CA VAL A 11 5.35 9.28 -37.98
C VAL A 11 4.64 9.90 -36.77
N CYS A 12 4.00 11.06 -36.94
CA CYS A 12 3.23 11.71 -35.89
C CYS A 12 1.99 10.91 -35.47
N ALA A 13 1.32 10.26 -36.42
CA ALA A 13 0.16 9.42 -36.14
C ALA A 13 0.57 8.12 -35.45
N GLU A 14 1.64 7.46 -35.91
CA GLU A 14 2.17 6.23 -35.32
C GLU A 14 2.65 6.46 -33.88
N GLN A 15 3.34 7.57 -33.61
CA GLN A 15 3.74 7.92 -32.24
C GLN A 15 2.56 8.21 -31.32
N GLU A 16 1.46 8.76 -31.83
CA GLU A 16 0.27 9.02 -31.01
C GLU A 16 -0.40 7.70 -30.61
N GLU A 17 -0.57 6.78 -31.55
CA GLU A 17 -1.11 5.45 -31.29
C GLU A 17 -0.24 4.68 -30.28
N LEU A 18 1.09 4.81 -30.39
CA LEU A 18 2.02 4.22 -29.44
C LEU A 18 1.86 4.82 -28.03
N ILE A 19 1.80 6.15 -27.90
CA ILE A 19 1.65 6.80 -26.58
C ILE A 19 0.28 6.45 -25.96
N GLU A 20 -0.78 6.48 -26.75
CA GLU A 20 -2.13 6.13 -26.29
C GLU A 20 -2.21 4.66 -25.85
N SER A 21 -1.60 3.75 -26.62
CA SER A 21 -1.53 2.33 -26.24
C SER A 21 -0.69 2.11 -24.98
N LEU A 22 0.44 2.81 -24.82
CA LEU A 22 1.27 2.75 -23.61
C LEU A 22 0.53 3.27 -22.37
N LYS A 23 -0.24 4.34 -22.52
CA LYS A 23 -1.06 4.91 -21.45
C LYS A 23 -2.15 3.95 -21.02
N SER A 24 -2.89 3.39 -21.98
CA SER A 24 -3.93 2.39 -21.72
C SER A 24 -3.37 1.15 -21.02
N GLN A 25 -2.21 0.66 -21.47
CA GLN A 25 -1.53 -0.48 -20.84
C GLN A 25 -1.02 -0.15 -19.43
N SER A 26 -0.47 1.04 -19.22
CA SER A 26 0.00 1.49 -17.89
C SER A 26 -1.16 1.62 -16.90
N ASP A 27 -2.27 2.26 -17.31
CA ASP A 27 -3.46 2.41 -16.48
C ASP A 27 -4.05 1.04 -16.09
N ALA A 28 -4.13 0.12 -17.06
CA ALA A 28 -4.58 -1.25 -16.81
C ALA A 28 -3.66 -1.98 -15.83
N ALA A 29 -2.35 -1.92 -16.03
CA ALA A 29 -1.37 -2.56 -15.15
C ALA A 29 -1.38 -1.95 -13.73
N ALA A 30 -1.45 -0.62 -13.61
CA ALA A 30 -1.56 0.07 -12.33
C ALA A 30 -2.79 -0.38 -11.55
N SER A 31 -3.95 -0.52 -12.23
CA SER A 31 -5.17 -1.03 -11.60
C SER A 31 -5.01 -2.46 -11.07
N GLN A 32 -4.36 -3.34 -11.83
CA GLN A 32 -4.09 -4.73 -11.44
C GLN A 32 -3.13 -4.81 -10.25
N TYR A 33 -2.07 -4.00 -10.25
CA TYR A 33 -1.12 -3.93 -9.14
C TYR A 33 -1.76 -3.40 -7.85
N MET A 34 -2.62 -2.39 -7.94
CA MET A 34 -3.41 -1.91 -6.80
C MET A 34 -4.35 -2.98 -6.26
N LEU A 35 -5.04 -3.72 -7.13
CA LEU A 35 -5.90 -4.84 -6.72
C LEU A 35 -5.10 -5.93 -6.01
N LEU A 36 -3.96 -6.33 -6.58
CA LEU A 36 -3.08 -7.32 -5.97
C LEU A 36 -2.60 -6.84 -4.60
N GLY A 37 -2.21 -5.58 -4.48
CA GLY A 37 -1.81 -4.99 -3.20
C GLY A 37 -2.92 -5.01 -2.15
N GLN A 38 -4.19 -4.77 -2.54
CA GLN A 38 -5.32 -4.91 -1.63
C GLN A 38 -5.52 -6.35 -1.16
N VAL A 39 -5.42 -7.32 -2.06
CA VAL A 39 -5.54 -8.75 -1.71
C VAL A 39 -4.45 -9.15 -0.71
N VAL A 40 -3.21 -8.71 -0.94
CA VAL A 40 -2.08 -8.99 -0.03
C VAL A 40 -2.30 -8.35 1.35
N LEU A 41 -2.75 -7.09 1.39
CA LEU A 41 -3.07 -6.41 2.66
C LEU A 41 -4.22 -7.08 3.40
N ALA A 42 -5.28 -7.47 2.69
CA ALA A 42 -6.43 -8.16 3.26
C ALA A 42 -6.03 -9.51 3.85
N LEU A 43 -5.19 -10.27 3.14
CA LEU A 43 -4.66 -11.54 3.63
C LEU A 43 -3.79 -11.33 4.89
N SER A 44 -2.92 -10.32 4.90
CA SER A 44 -2.10 -9.97 6.07
C SER A 44 -2.96 -9.56 7.27
N ALA A 45 -4.01 -8.76 7.06
CA ALA A 45 -4.96 -8.39 8.11
C ALA A 45 -5.74 -9.61 8.64
N LEU A 46 -6.17 -10.51 7.74
CA LEU A 46 -6.84 -11.75 8.10
C LEU A 46 -5.94 -12.64 8.97
N LEU A 47 -4.65 -12.70 8.66
CA LEU A 47 -3.66 -13.42 9.47
C LEU A 47 -3.59 -12.87 10.91
N HIS A 48 -3.61 -11.55 11.09
CA HIS A 48 -3.68 -10.92 12.42
C HIS A 48 -5.02 -11.18 13.12
N PHE A 49 -6.12 -11.24 12.37
CA PHE A 49 -7.43 -11.59 12.91
C PHE A 49 -7.46 -13.04 13.43
N ILE A 50 -6.91 -13.99 12.66
CA ILE A 50 -6.78 -15.39 13.09
C ILE A 50 -5.90 -15.50 14.34
N TYR A 51 -4.82 -14.71 14.42
CA TYR A 51 -3.97 -14.64 15.61
C TYR A 51 -4.75 -14.20 16.87
N ILE A 52 -5.66 -13.25 16.76
CA ILE A 52 -6.53 -12.84 17.88
C ILE A 52 -7.45 -13.99 18.31
N LEU A 53 -7.97 -14.78 17.38
CA LEU A 53 -8.85 -15.92 17.70
C LEU A 53 -8.11 -17.12 18.31
N LYS A 54 -6.79 -17.20 18.11
CA LYS A 54 -5.96 -18.26 18.68
C LYS A 54 -5.80 -18.10 20.20
N TRP A 55 -5.98 -19.20 20.92
CA TRP A 55 -5.85 -19.25 22.39
C TRP A 55 -4.41 -19.30 22.88
N ASP A 56 -3.52 -19.94 22.10
CA ASP A 56 -2.11 -20.11 22.42
C ASP A 56 -1.29 -18.81 22.25
N LYS A 57 -1.82 -17.84 21.49
CA LYS A 57 -1.18 -16.54 21.17
C LYS A 57 0.25 -16.66 20.65
N LEU A 58 0.62 -17.85 20.17
CA LEU A 58 1.89 -18.11 19.52
C LEU A 58 1.86 -17.55 18.11
N SER A 59 2.94 -16.88 17.74
CA SER A 59 3.12 -16.37 16.37
C SER A 59 2.96 -17.50 15.35
N PRO A 60 2.19 -17.31 14.27
CA PRO A 60 2.00 -18.36 13.26
C PRO A 60 3.30 -18.73 12.56
N LEU A 61 4.31 -17.85 12.59
CA LEU A 61 5.65 -18.12 12.06
C LEU A 61 6.38 -19.26 12.76
N TYR A 62 5.96 -19.66 13.98
CA TYR A 62 6.52 -20.83 14.65
C TYR A 62 6.29 -22.14 13.90
N ALA A 63 5.29 -22.20 13.01
CA ALA A 63 5.08 -23.35 12.14
C ALA A 63 6.21 -23.53 11.10
N ILE A 64 6.91 -22.45 10.76
CA ILE A 64 7.96 -22.42 9.72
C ILE A 64 9.35 -22.29 10.36
N LEU A 65 9.48 -21.45 11.39
CA LEU A 65 10.70 -21.24 12.16
C LEU A 65 10.48 -21.71 13.62
N PRO A 66 10.68 -23.01 13.91
CA PRO A 66 10.67 -23.48 15.28
C PRO A 66 11.84 -22.86 16.05
N SER A 67 11.56 -22.25 17.21
CA SER A 67 12.62 -21.80 18.13
C SER A 67 12.70 -22.75 19.31
N HIS A 68 13.91 -23.20 19.60
CA HIS A 68 14.26 -23.87 20.86
C HIS A 68 15.24 -22.96 21.62
N PRO A 69 14.99 -22.61 22.88
CA PRO A 69 13.89 -23.04 23.78
C PRO A 69 12.54 -22.34 23.53
N ALA A 70 11.48 -22.84 24.18
CA ALA A 70 10.12 -22.29 24.09
C ALA A 70 10.08 -20.79 24.49
N PRO A 71 9.23 -19.98 23.84
CA PRO A 71 9.14 -18.54 24.12
C PRO A 71 8.83 -18.29 25.59
N SER A 72 9.72 -17.57 26.26
CA SER A 72 9.56 -17.18 27.67
C SER A 72 8.96 -15.78 27.84
N THR A 73 8.95 -14.96 26.78
CA THR A 73 8.52 -13.56 26.82
C THR A 73 7.48 -13.25 25.75
N ILE A 74 6.27 -12.96 26.21
CA ILE A 74 5.16 -12.49 25.37
C ILE A 74 5.04 -10.96 25.51
N ILE A 75 4.67 -10.30 24.40
CA ILE A 75 4.37 -8.86 24.39
C ILE A 75 3.15 -8.60 25.30
N PRO A 76 3.17 -7.56 26.15
CA PRO A 76 2.02 -7.20 26.94
C PRO A 76 0.85 -6.77 26.04
N PHE A 77 -0.36 -7.26 26.32
CA PHE A 77 -1.58 -6.95 25.54
C PHE A 77 -1.48 -7.30 24.04
N PRO A 78 -1.18 -8.56 23.67
CA PRO A 78 -0.99 -8.95 22.27
C PRO A 78 -2.23 -8.70 21.41
N ASP A 79 -3.43 -8.83 21.99
CA ASP A 79 -4.70 -8.60 21.30
C ASP A 79 -4.91 -7.12 20.93
N PHE A 80 -4.47 -6.20 21.79
CA PHE A 80 -4.53 -4.76 21.51
C PHE A 80 -3.62 -4.42 20.33
N PHE A 81 -2.37 -4.87 20.36
CA PHE A 81 -1.42 -4.63 19.26
C PHE A 81 -1.84 -5.32 17.96
N ALA A 82 -2.40 -6.53 18.02
CA ALA A 82 -2.95 -7.19 16.85
C ALA A 82 -4.14 -6.41 16.25
N THR A 83 -5.04 -5.91 17.10
CA THR A 83 -6.16 -5.05 16.66
C THR A 83 -5.66 -3.76 16.02
N LEU A 84 -4.65 -3.13 16.63
CA LEU A 84 -3.99 -1.95 16.09
C LEU A 84 -3.39 -2.22 14.70
N ASN A 85 -2.71 -3.36 14.52
CA ASN A 85 -2.19 -3.77 13.23
C ASN A 85 -3.30 -3.98 12.20
N ILE A 86 -4.44 -4.57 12.57
CA ILE A 86 -5.61 -4.69 11.66
C ILE A 86 -6.09 -3.31 11.22
N ILE A 87 -6.22 -2.36 12.15
CA ILE A 87 -6.62 -0.97 11.84
C ILE A 87 -5.60 -0.32 10.90
N LEU A 88 -4.30 -0.54 11.13
CA LEU A 88 -3.24 -0.03 10.26
C LEU A 88 -3.33 -0.63 8.85
N HIS A 89 -3.58 -1.93 8.71
CA HIS A 89 -3.79 -2.56 7.40
C HIS A 89 -5.05 -2.03 6.71
N ALA A 90 -6.13 -1.77 7.45
CA ALA A 90 -7.33 -1.14 6.91
C ALA A 90 -7.04 0.28 6.40
N ASN A 91 -6.27 1.07 7.16
CA ASN A 91 -5.83 2.40 6.74
C ASN A 91 -4.94 2.35 5.48
N LEU A 92 -3.99 1.42 5.42
CA LEU A 92 -3.15 1.19 4.23
C LEU A 92 -3.96 0.73 3.02
N SER A 93 -4.99 -0.09 3.24
CA SER A 93 -5.90 -0.53 2.18
C SER A 93 -6.71 0.64 1.64
N LEU A 94 -7.25 1.49 2.52
CA LEU A 94 -7.96 2.71 2.12
C LEU A 94 -7.06 3.70 1.37
N LEU A 95 -5.78 3.78 1.73
CA LEU A 95 -4.80 4.51 0.95
C LEU A 95 -4.65 3.91 -0.45
N LEU A 96 -4.61 2.59 -0.60
CA LEU A 96 -4.46 1.97 -1.91
C LEU A 96 -5.72 2.03 -2.79
N LEU A 97 -6.90 2.33 -2.22
CA LEU A 97 -8.13 2.48 -2.99
C LEU A 97 -8.11 3.73 -3.90
N PRO A 98 -8.48 3.60 -5.19
CA PRO A 98 -8.70 4.76 -6.06
C PRO A 98 -9.71 5.74 -5.46
N HIS A 99 -9.50 7.05 -5.68
CA HIS A 99 -10.39 8.11 -5.20
C HIS A 99 -11.85 7.93 -5.65
N TYR A 100 -12.07 7.31 -6.81
CA TYR A 100 -13.38 7.09 -7.42
C TYR A 100 -14.12 5.86 -6.88
N SER A 101 -13.52 5.10 -5.97
CA SER A 101 -14.17 3.93 -5.40
C SER A 101 -15.42 4.33 -4.60
N PRO A 102 -16.56 3.62 -4.78
CA PRO A 102 -17.80 3.92 -4.05
C PRO A 102 -17.62 3.77 -2.54
N ILE A 103 -16.68 2.93 -2.11
CA ILE A 103 -16.33 2.71 -0.70
C ILE A 103 -15.77 3.99 -0.08
N ARG A 104 -14.79 4.63 -0.74
CA ARG A 104 -14.19 5.87 -0.23
C ARG A 104 -15.20 7.03 -0.25
N ARG A 105 -16.04 7.10 -1.29
CA ARG A 105 -17.12 8.09 -1.39
C ARG A 105 -18.17 7.90 -0.29
N SER A 106 -18.53 6.65 0.01
CA SER A 106 -19.46 6.31 1.09
C SER A 106 -18.92 6.71 2.46
N LEU A 107 -17.63 6.42 2.73
CA LEU A 107 -16.93 6.85 3.95
C LEU A 107 -16.90 8.38 4.11
N SER A 108 -16.67 9.13 3.03
CA SER A 108 -16.71 10.60 3.06
C SER A 108 -18.13 11.19 3.15
N SER A 109 -19.17 10.39 2.91
CA SER A 109 -20.58 10.83 2.94
C SER A 109 -21.29 10.57 4.26
N LEU A 110 -20.59 9.98 5.24
CA LEU A 110 -21.15 9.77 6.57
C LEU A 110 -21.41 11.12 7.26
N PRO A 111 -22.61 11.34 7.82
CA PRO A 111 -23.00 12.62 8.40
C PRO A 111 -22.13 12.97 9.63
N PRO A 112 -22.10 14.27 10.03
CA PRO A 112 -21.21 14.79 11.06
C PRO A 112 -21.86 14.83 12.47
N PRO A 113 -22.11 13.69 13.14
CA PRO A 113 -22.09 13.69 14.60
C PRO A 113 -20.91 12.87 15.16
N MET A 114 -19.97 12.44 14.31
CA MET A 114 -18.78 11.67 14.70
C MET A 114 -17.47 12.48 14.58
N GLU A 115 -17.50 13.79 14.35
CA GLU A 115 -16.28 14.60 14.16
C GLU A 115 -15.39 14.70 15.40
N ASP A 116 -15.92 14.49 16.62
CA ASP A 116 -15.11 14.59 17.85
C ASP A 116 -14.21 13.36 18.11
N TYR A 117 -14.50 12.21 17.49
CA TYR A 117 -13.74 10.96 17.68
C TYR A 117 -13.34 10.26 16.37
N SER A 118 -13.66 10.84 15.22
CA SER A 118 -13.28 10.27 13.93
C SER A 118 -11.79 10.51 13.69
N LEU A 119 -10.99 9.46 13.88
CA LEU A 119 -9.63 9.41 13.36
C LEU A 119 -9.67 9.88 11.90
N PRO A 120 -8.91 10.93 11.52
CA PRO A 120 -8.89 11.41 10.14
C PRO A 120 -8.41 10.25 9.27
N LEU A 121 -9.33 9.63 8.56
CA LEU A 121 -9.07 8.54 7.62
C LEU A 121 -8.98 9.16 6.23
N PRO A 122 -7.87 9.02 5.50
CA PRO A 122 -6.65 8.28 5.88
C PRO A 122 -5.78 9.04 6.89
N ILE A 123 -5.24 8.30 7.86
CA ILE A 123 -4.35 8.84 8.90
C ILE A 123 -3.09 9.43 8.24
N PHE A 124 -2.62 10.57 8.74
CA PHE A 124 -1.39 11.23 8.27
C PHE A 124 -0.23 10.23 8.21
N HIS A 125 0.43 10.15 7.05
CA HIS A 125 1.51 9.20 6.75
C HIS A 125 2.61 9.05 7.84
N PRO A 126 3.09 10.11 8.53
CA PRO A 126 4.09 9.96 9.59
C PRO A 126 3.54 9.26 10.84
N VAL A 127 2.25 9.44 11.16
CA VAL A 127 1.63 8.80 12.32
C VAL A 127 1.47 7.30 12.07
N THR A 128 1.01 6.92 10.87
CA THR A 128 0.95 5.51 10.46
C THR A 128 2.34 4.87 10.51
N ALA A 129 3.37 5.55 10.01
CA ALA A 129 4.75 5.05 10.03
C ALA A 129 5.32 4.92 11.46
N ALA A 130 5.04 5.88 12.35
CA ALA A 130 5.46 5.78 13.75
C ALA A 130 4.78 4.59 14.45
N LEU A 131 3.49 4.39 14.19
CA LEU A 131 2.70 3.35 14.84
C LEU A 131 3.06 1.94 14.38
N THR A 132 3.51 1.78 13.13
CA THR A 132 3.96 0.47 12.60
C THR A 132 5.28 0.02 13.19
N VAL A 133 6.12 0.94 13.66
CA VAL A 133 7.43 0.66 14.27
C VAL A 133 7.32 0.37 15.78
N LEU A 134 6.25 0.83 16.43
CA LEU A 134 6.06 0.68 17.89
C LEU A 134 6.06 -0.80 18.33
N THR A 135 5.33 -1.64 17.61
CA THR A 135 5.16 -3.05 17.95
C THR A 135 6.46 -3.87 17.80
N PRO A 136 7.20 -3.79 16.67
CA PRO A 136 8.47 -4.51 16.53
C PRO A 136 9.57 -3.97 17.46
N THR A 137 9.60 -2.66 17.76
CA THR A 137 10.55 -2.11 18.74
C THR A 137 10.26 -2.61 20.15
N LEU A 138 8.99 -2.70 20.54
CA LEU A 138 8.60 -3.28 21.82
C LEU A 138 8.97 -4.77 21.90
N ALA A 139 8.80 -5.54 20.81
CA ALA A 139 9.22 -6.94 20.73
C ALA A 139 10.74 -7.10 20.94
N LEU A 140 11.54 -6.22 20.33
CA LEU A 140 13.00 -6.20 20.50
C LEU A 140 13.43 -5.83 21.92
N ILE A 141 12.84 -4.78 22.50
CA ILE A 141 13.14 -4.33 23.88
C ILE A 141 12.82 -5.45 24.89
N ARG A 142 11.77 -6.23 24.62
CA ARG A 142 11.33 -7.36 25.46
C ARG A 142 12.11 -8.65 25.21
N GLN A 143 13.09 -8.63 24.30
CA GLN A 143 13.88 -9.80 23.91
C GLN A 143 12.98 -10.99 23.53
N CYS A 144 11.88 -10.71 22.83
CA CYS A 144 11.04 -11.76 22.28
C CYS A 144 11.84 -12.57 21.25
N SER A 145 11.32 -13.75 20.92
CA SER A 145 11.95 -14.61 19.93
C SER A 145 12.01 -13.96 18.54
N TRP A 146 12.93 -14.40 17.68
CA TRP A 146 13.00 -13.93 16.30
C TRP A 146 11.71 -14.14 15.50
N PRO A 147 10.99 -15.28 15.61
CA PRO A 147 9.67 -15.44 14.99
C PRO A 147 8.66 -14.38 15.45
N ASP A 148 8.65 -14.01 16.73
CA ASP A 148 7.75 -12.97 17.23
C ASP A 148 8.12 -11.60 16.67
N VAL A 149 9.40 -11.24 16.70
CA VAL A 149 9.88 -9.97 16.14
C VAL A 149 9.52 -9.89 14.64
N ALA A 150 9.79 -10.96 13.89
CA ALA A 150 9.46 -11.02 12.46
C ALA A 150 7.95 -10.89 12.21
N TRP A 151 7.13 -11.52 13.04
CA TRP A 151 5.67 -11.41 12.96
C TRP A 151 5.21 -9.96 13.17
N TRP A 152 5.72 -9.29 14.20
CA TRP A 152 5.37 -7.89 14.48
C TRP A 152 5.96 -6.89 13.48
N CYS A 153 6.97 -7.27 12.72
CA CYS A 153 7.47 -6.51 11.57
C CYS A 153 6.56 -6.59 10.34
N ALA A 154 5.54 -7.46 10.30
CA ALA A 154 4.69 -7.64 9.13
C ALA A 154 4.01 -6.33 8.69
N THR A 155 3.44 -5.55 9.61
CA THR A 155 2.78 -4.28 9.29
C THR A 155 3.75 -3.23 8.76
N LEU A 156 4.99 -3.21 9.26
CA LEU A 156 6.05 -2.34 8.74
C LEU A 156 6.42 -2.73 7.30
N ALA A 157 6.60 -4.03 7.05
CA ALA A 157 6.87 -4.55 5.71
C ALA A 157 5.71 -4.23 4.74
N MET A 158 4.46 -4.36 5.18
CA MET A 158 3.28 -3.98 4.37
C MET A 158 3.20 -2.48 4.10
N SER A 159 3.56 -1.65 5.09
CA SER A 159 3.63 -0.19 4.90
C SER A 159 4.67 0.18 3.83
N TRP A 160 5.85 -0.43 3.91
CA TRP A 160 6.91 -0.25 2.91
C TRP A 160 6.49 -0.73 1.52
N PHE A 161 5.82 -1.89 1.45
CA PHE A 161 5.28 -2.44 0.22
C PHE A 161 4.28 -1.50 -0.46
N VAL A 162 3.30 -0.98 0.30
CA VAL A 162 2.30 -0.02 -0.21
C VAL A 162 2.95 1.28 -0.68
N TYR A 163 3.95 1.78 0.05
CA TYR A 163 4.71 2.96 -0.34
C TYR A 163 5.46 2.73 -1.66
N SER A 164 6.12 1.58 -1.80
CA SER A 164 6.84 1.21 -3.03
C SER A 164 5.89 1.09 -4.21
N LEU A 165 4.74 0.46 -4.02
CA LEU A 165 3.70 0.29 -5.04
C LEU A 165 3.19 1.65 -5.56
N ARG A 166 2.88 2.58 -4.64
CA ARG A 166 2.47 3.94 -4.99
C ARG A 166 3.55 4.69 -5.75
N ARG A 167 4.79 4.63 -5.26
CA ARG A 167 5.93 5.27 -5.91
C ARG A 167 6.12 4.77 -7.34
N TRP A 168 5.98 3.47 -7.59
CA TRP A 168 6.07 2.91 -8.94
C TRP A 168 4.96 3.39 -9.86
N THR A 169 3.72 3.49 -9.35
CA THR A 169 2.62 4.09 -10.13
C THR A 169 2.89 5.56 -10.45
N ASP A 170 3.30 6.35 -9.47
CA ASP A 170 3.59 7.77 -9.67
C ASP A 170 4.75 7.99 -10.67
N GLN A 171 5.79 7.15 -10.59
CA GLN A 171 6.91 7.16 -11.55
C GLN A 171 6.45 6.84 -12.97
N SER A 172 5.60 5.81 -13.15
CA SER A 172 5.10 5.47 -14.49
C SER A 172 4.27 6.59 -15.11
N VAL A 173 3.46 7.30 -14.31
CA VAL A 173 2.69 8.45 -14.78
C VAL A 173 3.61 9.60 -15.18
N GLU A 174 4.66 9.88 -14.41
CA GLU A 174 5.61 10.95 -14.73
C GLU A 174 6.43 10.64 -15.99
N GLU A 175 6.85 9.38 -16.20
CA GLU A 175 7.54 8.96 -17.42
C GLU A 175 6.67 9.19 -18.67
N ILE A 176 5.38 8.85 -18.61
CA ILE A 176 4.42 9.12 -19.70
C ILE A 176 4.26 10.63 -19.92
N ARG A 177 4.18 11.41 -18.84
CA ARG A 177 4.08 12.87 -18.90
C ARG A 177 5.32 13.51 -19.52
N GLU A 178 6.51 12.97 -19.24
CA GLU A 178 7.76 13.42 -19.84
C GLU A 178 7.81 13.12 -21.34
N LEU A 179 7.35 11.93 -21.76
CA LEU A 179 7.18 11.58 -23.18
C LEU A 179 6.21 12.53 -23.90
N GLU A 180 5.07 12.85 -23.27
CA GLU A 180 4.11 13.84 -23.79
C GLU A 180 4.79 15.22 -23.93
N ARG A 181 5.62 15.64 -22.96
CA ARG A 181 6.33 16.93 -22.99
C ARG A 181 7.36 17.01 -24.12
N LEU A 182 8.17 15.97 -24.31
CA LEU A 182 9.19 15.93 -25.38
C LEU A 182 8.55 16.02 -26.78
N ARG A 183 7.36 15.44 -26.95
CA ARG A 183 6.56 15.59 -28.18
C ARG A 183 6.17 17.05 -28.45
N TYR A 184 5.70 17.78 -27.44
CA TYR A 184 5.29 19.18 -27.62
C TYR A 184 6.47 20.09 -27.96
N ASP A 185 7.66 19.82 -27.41
CA ASP A 185 8.87 20.58 -27.70
C ASP A 185 9.33 20.34 -29.16
N ALA A 186 9.28 19.09 -29.63
CA ALA A 186 9.63 18.72 -31.00
C ALA A 186 8.66 19.29 -32.07
N ARG A 187 7.40 19.56 -31.72
CA ARG A 187 6.42 20.22 -32.62
C ARG A 187 6.52 21.75 -32.63
N GLY A 188 7.21 22.35 -31.66
CA GLY A 188 7.32 23.81 -31.48
C GLY A 188 8.58 24.44 -32.07
N ALA A 189 9.60 23.64 -32.39
CA ALA A 189 10.83 24.05 -33.06
C ALA A 189 10.73 23.91 -34.58
#